data_AF-Q5QPJ4-F1
#
_entry.id   AF-Q5QPJ4-F1
#
_cell.length_a   1.000
_cell.length_b   1.000
_cell.length_c   1.000
_cell.angle_alpha   90.00
_cell.angle_beta   90.00
_cell.angle_gamma   90.00
#
_symmetry.space_group_name_H-M   'P 1'
#
loop_
_entity.id
_entity.type
_entity.pdbx_description
1 polymer ?
#
loop_
_entity_poly.entity_id
_entity_poly.type
_entity_poly.pdbx_seq_one_letter_code
_entity_poly.pdbx_strand_id
1 'polypeptide(L)'
;MKKGIRYETSRKTSYIFQPQHGPWQTRMRKISNHGSLRVAKVAYPLGLCVGVFIYVAYIKWHRATATQAFFSITRAAPGARWGQQAHSPLGTAADGHEVFYGIMFDAGSTGTRVHVFQFTRPPRETPTLTHETFKALKPGLSAYADDVEKSAQGIRELLDVAKQDIPFDFWKATPLVLKATAGLRLLP
;
A
#
# COMPACT_ATOMS: atom_id res chain seq x y z
N MET A 1 67.55 16.83 11.71
CA MET A 1 66.36 17.68 11.45
C MET A 1 65.82 17.33 10.06
N LYS A 2 64.63 16.71 9.96
CA LYS A 2 64.10 16.11 8.71
C LYS A 2 63.48 17.21 7.83
N LYS A 3 63.96 17.35 6.58
CA LYS A 3 63.46 18.30 5.57
C LYS A 3 62.05 17.88 5.12
N GLY A 4 61.05 18.72 5.37
CA GLY A 4 59.65 18.45 5.03
C GLY A 4 59.36 18.69 3.54
N ILE A 5 58.77 17.70 2.88
CA ILE A 5 58.16 17.83 1.56
C ILE A 5 56.79 18.49 1.78
N ARG A 6 56.59 19.69 1.21
CA ARG A 6 55.31 20.41 1.28
C ARG A 6 54.43 19.96 0.11
N TYR A 7 53.28 19.38 0.42
CA TYR A 7 52.25 19.05 -0.56
C TYR A 7 51.19 20.14 -0.53
N GLU A 8 51.01 20.85 -1.65
CA GLU A 8 49.92 21.81 -1.85
C GLU A 8 48.83 21.12 -2.67
N THR A 9 47.69 20.80 -2.05
CA THR A 9 46.52 20.23 -2.72
C THR A 9 45.58 21.35 -3.10
N SER A 10 45.63 21.79 -4.36
CA SER A 10 44.54 22.55 -4.99
C SER A 10 43.71 21.60 -5.86
N ARG A 11 42.38 21.66 -5.72
CA ARG A 11 41.44 20.73 -6.36
C ARG A 11 41.67 20.71 -7.88
N LYS A 12 42.12 19.54 -8.36
CA LYS A 12 42.37 19.16 -9.77
C LYS A 12 43.68 19.66 -10.39
N THR A 13 44.84 19.30 -9.83
CA THR A 13 46.05 18.79 -10.53
C THR A 13 47.22 18.70 -9.55
N SER A 14 47.93 17.58 -9.53
CA SER A 14 49.13 17.40 -8.70
C SER A 14 50.38 17.79 -9.49
N TYR A 15 51.20 18.67 -8.92
CA TYR A 15 52.51 19.05 -9.45
C TYR A 15 53.61 18.58 -8.49
N ILE A 16 54.67 17.96 -9.01
CA ILE A 16 55.87 17.63 -8.22
C ILE A 16 56.90 18.72 -8.46
N PHE A 17 57.30 19.41 -7.39
CA PHE A 17 58.41 20.35 -7.40
C PHE A 17 59.67 19.64 -6.93
N GLN A 18 60.64 19.44 -7.83
CA GLN A 18 61.99 19.00 -7.46
C GLN A 18 62.96 20.18 -7.57
N PRO A 19 63.73 20.50 -6.51
CA PRO A 19 64.76 21.52 -6.61
C PRO A 19 65.98 20.95 -7.36
N GLN A 20 66.45 21.67 -8.37
CA GLN A 20 67.70 21.41 -9.07
C GLN A 20 68.59 22.66 -8.93
N HIS A 21 69.87 22.45 -8.64
CA HIS A 21 70.87 23.51 -8.54
C HIS A 21 71.27 23.99 -9.94
N GLY A 22 70.91 25.23 -10.31
CA GLY A 22 71.38 25.87 -11.55
C GLY A 22 70.46 27.01 -12.03
N PRO A 23 70.99 28.06 -12.68
CA PRO A 23 70.22 29.25 -13.02
C PRO A 23 69.32 29.01 -14.25
N TRP A 24 68.03 29.28 -14.05
CA TRP A 24 66.96 29.41 -15.06
C TRP A 24 66.83 28.26 -16.07
N GLN A 25 65.93 27.30 -15.81
CA GLN A 25 65.02 26.65 -16.79
C GLN A 25 64.01 25.73 -16.08
N THR A 26 62.72 26.09 -16.09
CA THR A 26 61.62 25.25 -15.57
C THR A 26 61.06 24.37 -16.69
N ARG A 27 61.49 23.11 -16.79
CA ARG A 27 60.92 22.15 -17.76
C ARG A 27 59.72 21.41 -17.14
N MET A 28 58.51 21.83 -17.50
CA MET A 28 57.29 21.07 -17.17
C MET A 28 57.22 19.78 -18.00
N ARG A 29 57.30 18.61 -17.35
CA ARG A 29 57.01 17.32 -17.99
C ARG A 29 55.64 16.84 -17.56
N LYS A 30 54.70 16.83 -18.52
CA LYS A 30 53.36 16.27 -18.36
C LYS A 30 53.43 14.75 -18.47
N ILE A 31 53.16 14.05 -17.36
CA ILE A 31 53.06 12.59 -17.36
C ILE A 31 51.64 12.25 -17.82
N SER A 32 51.50 11.62 -19.00
CA SER A 32 50.24 11.05 -19.47
C SER A 32 50.04 9.70 -18.80
N ASN A 33 49.11 9.61 -17.87
CA ASN A 33 48.79 8.38 -17.17
C ASN A 33 47.66 7.66 -17.91
N HIS A 34 47.98 7.00 -19.02
CA HIS A 34 47.00 6.18 -19.76
C HIS A 34 47.04 4.73 -19.28
N GLY A 35 46.60 4.53 -18.03
CA GLY A 35 46.32 3.21 -17.48
C GLY A 35 45.08 2.60 -18.12
N SER A 36 45.30 1.67 -19.05
CA SER A 36 44.26 0.87 -19.70
C SER A 36 43.61 -0.10 -18.69
N LEU A 37 42.52 0.32 -18.05
CA LEU A 37 41.58 -0.57 -17.36
C LEU A 37 40.49 -1.01 -18.35
N ARG A 38 40.87 -1.84 -19.30
CA ARG A 38 39.92 -2.75 -19.96
C ARG A 38 39.76 -3.95 -19.03
N VAL A 39 38.55 -4.49 -18.90
CA VAL A 39 38.16 -5.60 -18.02
C VAL A 39 37.77 -5.21 -16.57
N ALA A 40 36.71 -4.40 -16.44
CA ALA A 40 35.84 -4.42 -15.24
C ALA A 40 34.46 -3.75 -15.48
N LYS A 41 33.96 -3.70 -16.72
CA LYS A 41 32.71 -2.96 -17.06
C LYS A 41 31.57 -3.83 -17.59
N VAL A 42 31.75 -5.14 -17.72
CA VAL A 42 30.70 -6.05 -18.23
C VAL A 42 30.14 -6.99 -17.15
N ALA A 43 30.79 -7.12 -16.00
CA ALA A 43 30.28 -7.94 -14.89
C ALA A 43 29.30 -7.19 -13.95
N TYR A 44 29.33 -5.84 -13.94
CA TYR A 44 28.44 -5.03 -13.10
C TYR A 44 26.96 -5.00 -13.55
N PRO A 45 26.58 -5.03 -14.86
CA PRO A 45 25.17 -4.99 -15.23
C PRO A 45 24.43 -6.29 -14.91
N LEU A 46 25.11 -7.45 -14.89
CA LEU A 46 24.44 -8.73 -14.61
C LEU A 46 24.06 -8.89 -13.13
N GLY A 47 24.95 -8.52 -12.21
CA GLY A 47 24.68 -8.59 -10.76
C GLY A 47 23.60 -7.61 -10.30
N LEU A 48 23.56 -6.41 -10.87
CA LEU A 48 22.53 -5.41 -10.58
C LEU A 48 21.15 -5.90 -11.07
N CYS A 49 21.08 -6.51 -12.25
CA CYS A 49 19.83 -7.05 -12.79
C CYS A 49 19.28 -8.20 -11.92
N VAL A 50 20.13 -9.11 -11.43
CA VAL A 50 19.70 -10.20 -10.55
C VAL A 50 19.21 -9.67 -9.21
N GLY A 51 19.93 -8.70 -8.61
CA GLY A 51 19.52 -8.06 -7.35
C GLY A 51 18.19 -7.29 -7.48
N VAL A 52 18.02 -6.54 -8.57
CA VAL A 52 16.75 -5.84 -8.87
C VAL A 52 15.63 -6.84 -9.12
N PHE A 53 15.88 -7.97 -9.80
CA PHE A 53 14.87 -8.99 -10.06
C PHE A 53 14.41 -9.68 -8.77
N ILE A 54 15.35 -10.06 -7.89
CA ILE A 54 15.03 -10.64 -6.58
C ILE A 54 14.30 -9.62 -5.70
N TYR A 55 14.72 -8.35 -5.70
CA TYR A 55 14.06 -7.28 -4.96
C TYR A 55 12.63 -7.02 -5.48
N VAL A 56 12.42 -7.01 -6.80
CA VAL A 56 11.08 -6.87 -7.40
C VAL A 56 10.21 -8.11 -7.14
N ALA A 57 10.78 -9.31 -7.18
CA ALA A 57 10.09 -10.55 -6.81
C ALA A 57 9.72 -10.56 -5.33
N TYR A 58 10.61 -10.12 -4.44
CA TYR A 58 10.38 -9.95 -3.00
C TYR A 58 9.28 -8.93 -2.74
N ILE A 59 9.32 -7.76 -3.40
CA ILE A 59 8.26 -6.76 -3.33
C ILE A 59 6.95 -7.33 -3.86
N LYS A 60 6.91 -8.05 -4.99
CA LYS A 60 5.69 -8.67 -5.51
C LYS A 60 5.16 -9.77 -4.58
N TRP A 61 6.04 -10.60 -4.01
CA TRP A 61 5.71 -11.68 -3.09
C TRP A 61 5.13 -11.14 -1.78
N HIS A 62 5.77 -10.12 -1.19
CA HIS A 62 5.28 -9.47 0.03
C HIS A 62 4.14 -8.47 -0.21
N ARG A 63 3.94 -7.98 -1.44
CA ARG A 63 2.75 -7.21 -1.84
C ARG A 63 1.57 -8.07 -2.26
N ALA A 64 1.77 -9.37 -2.50
CA ALA A 64 0.71 -10.32 -2.87
C ALA A 64 -0.26 -10.63 -1.72
N THR A 65 -0.01 -10.14 -0.51
CA THR A 65 -0.94 -10.25 0.62
C THR A 65 -1.64 -8.93 0.96
N ALA A 66 -1.18 -7.78 0.42
CA ALA A 66 -1.70 -6.46 0.82
C ALA A 66 -2.19 -5.54 -0.32
N THR A 67 -1.98 -5.91 -1.59
CA THR A 67 -2.37 -5.07 -2.75
C THR A 67 -3.53 -5.63 -3.57
N GLN A 68 -4.48 -6.35 -2.94
CA GLN A 68 -5.77 -6.69 -3.57
C GLN A 68 -6.92 -5.79 -3.10
N ALA A 69 -6.72 -4.92 -2.11
CA ALA A 69 -7.83 -4.22 -1.46
C ALA A 69 -8.01 -2.73 -1.85
N PHE A 70 -7.07 -2.06 -2.55
CA PHE A 70 -7.14 -0.59 -2.68
C PHE A 70 -6.90 0.03 -4.07
N PHE A 71 -6.34 -0.68 -5.06
CA PHE A 71 -6.05 -0.08 -6.39
C PHE A 71 -7.10 -0.39 -7.47
N SER A 72 -8.16 -1.15 -7.15
CA SER A 72 -9.20 -1.55 -8.10
C SER A 72 -10.28 -0.48 -8.33
N ILE A 73 -10.33 0.58 -7.51
CA ILE A 73 -11.47 1.53 -7.51
C ILE A 73 -11.23 2.77 -8.38
N THR A 74 -9.98 3.06 -8.78
CA THR A 74 -9.67 4.26 -9.56
C THR A 74 -8.79 3.91 -10.75
N ARG A 75 -9.47 3.65 -11.88
CA ARG A 75 -9.02 3.75 -13.29
C ARG A 75 -9.22 2.47 -14.09
N ALA A 76 -10.47 2.22 -14.50
CA ALA A 76 -10.76 1.63 -15.80
C ALA A 76 -12.15 2.11 -16.25
N ALA A 77 -12.18 2.67 -17.45
CA ALA A 77 -13.38 3.00 -18.20
C ALA A 77 -14.22 1.73 -18.49
N PRO A 78 -15.46 1.87 -18.98
CA PRO A 78 -16.55 0.92 -18.75
C PRO A 78 -16.35 -0.36 -19.57
N GLY A 79 -16.48 -1.51 -18.91
CA GLY A 79 -16.45 -2.81 -19.56
C GLY A 79 -15.21 -3.63 -19.23
N ALA A 80 -15.14 -4.17 -18.01
CA ALA A 80 -14.27 -5.31 -17.74
C ALA A 80 -14.94 -6.21 -16.70
N ARG A 81 -15.36 -7.37 -17.20
CA ARG A 81 -15.70 -8.61 -16.51
C ARG A 81 -14.99 -8.72 -15.16
N TRP A 82 -15.75 -8.76 -14.07
CA TRP A 82 -15.29 -9.37 -12.84
C TRP A 82 -14.96 -10.83 -13.13
N GLY A 83 -13.65 -11.12 -13.12
CA GLY A 83 -13.13 -12.47 -13.23
C GLY A 83 -13.68 -13.34 -12.11
N GLN A 84 -14.28 -14.42 -12.57
CA GLN A 84 -14.57 -15.66 -11.86
C GLN A 84 -13.44 -16.08 -10.90
N GLN A 85 -13.84 -16.80 -9.85
CA GLN A 85 -13.05 -17.59 -8.90
C GLN A 85 -12.64 -16.90 -7.59
N ALA A 86 -13.62 -16.82 -6.70
CA ALA A 86 -13.48 -17.34 -5.33
C ALA A 86 -14.85 -17.88 -4.87
N HIS A 87 -14.97 -19.21 -4.90
CA HIS A 87 -15.92 -20.08 -4.17
C HIS A 87 -17.33 -19.52 -3.86
N SER A 88 -18.30 -20.01 -4.62
CA SER A 88 -19.74 -19.90 -4.36
C SER A 88 -20.11 -20.40 -2.95
N PRO A 89 -20.76 -19.57 -2.10
CA PRO A 89 -21.85 -20.07 -1.29
C PRO A 89 -23.07 -20.17 -2.22
N LEU A 90 -23.63 -21.37 -2.31
CA LEU A 90 -24.82 -21.68 -3.08
C LEU A 90 -26.02 -20.86 -2.57
N GLY A 91 -26.18 -19.69 -3.16
CA GLY A 91 -27.38 -18.87 -3.09
C GLY A 91 -27.89 -18.59 -4.50
N THR A 92 -27.83 -19.59 -5.38
CA THR A 92 -28.51 -19.54 -6.66
C THR A 92 -29.99 -19.64 -6.34
N ALA A 93 -30.66 -18.50 -6.15
CA ALA A 93 -32.09 -18.45 -6.39
C ALA A 93 -32.29 -19.10 -7.77
N ALA A 94 -33.23 -20.03 -7.88
CA ALA A 94 -33.39 -20.96 -9.01
C ALA A 94 -33.56 -20.29 -10.41
N ASP A 95 -33.47 -18.97 -10.47
CA ASP A 95 -33.71 -18.06 -11.59
C ASP A 95 -32.40 -17.45 -12.17
N GLY A 96 -31.22 -17.81 -11.66
CA GLY A 96 -29.93 -17.29 -12.15
C GLY A 96 -29.58 -15.88 -11.66
N HIS A 97 -30.32 -15.35 -10.70
CA HIS A 97 -30.03 -14.09 -10.03
C HIS A 97 -29.04 -14.31 -8.88
N GLU A 98 -27.97 -13.52 -8.85
CA GLU A 98 -27.00 -13.53 -7.74
C GLU A 98 -27.43 -12.54 -6.65
N VAL A 99 -27.47 -13.00 -5.41
CA VAL A 99 -27.72 -12.15 -4.23
C VAL A 99 -26.42 -11.95 -3.49
N PHE A 100 -26.15 -10.71 -3.06
CA PHE A 100 -24.99 -10.40 -2.23
C PHE A 100 -25.29 -9.27 -1.25
N TYR A 101 -24.54 -9.25 -0.16
CA TYR A 101 -24.76 -8.35 0.96
C TYR A 101 -23.55 -7.45 1.19
N GLY A 102 -23.75 -6.34 1.89
CA GLY A 102 -22.66 -5.49 2.38
C GLY A 102 -23.05 -4.77 3.65
N ILE A 103 -22.13 -4.67 4.61
CA ILE A 103 -22.36 -4.01 5.89
C ILE A 103 -21.49 -2.76 5.98
N MET A 104 -22.09 -1.61 6.30
CA MET A 104 -21.40 -0.36 6.56
C MET A 104 -21.74 0.17 7.95
N PHE A 105 -20.70 0.35 8.77
CA PHE A 105 -20.78 1.09 10.01
C PHE A 105 -20.35 2.54 9.81
N ASP A 106 -21.22 3.48 10.14
CA ASP A 106 -20.92 4.91 10.18
C ASP A 106 -20.75 5.35 11.65
N ALA A 107 -19.49 5.52 12.06
CA ALA A 107 -19.12 5.98 13.39
C ALA A 107 -19.05 7.51 13.43
N GLY A 108 -20.24 8.11 13.60
CA GLY A 108 -20.46 9.52 13.85
C GLY A 108 -20.00 9.97 15.24
N SER A 109 -19.75 11.27 15.42
CA SER A 109 -19.51 11.84 16.76
C SER A 109 -20.73 11.74 17.68
N THR A 110 -21.93 11.90 17.13
CA THR A 110 -23.19 11.87 17.92
C THR A 110 -23.77 10.46 18.06
N GLY A 111 -23.39 9.53 17.20
CA GLY A 111 -23.98 8.19 17.17
C GLY A 111 -23.28 7.28 16.17
N THR A 112 -23.44 5.98 16.38
CA THR A 112 -22.91 4.92 15.51
C THR A 112 -24.07 4.22 14.83
N ARG A 113 -23.96 4.00 13.52
CA ARG A 113 -25.02 3.42 12.70
C ARG A 113 -24.52 2.19 11.98
N VAL A 114 -25.40 1.24 11.70
CA VAL A 114 -25.17 0.14 10.77
C VAL A 114 -26.18 0.23 9.64
N HIS A 115 -25.68 0.05 8.42
CA HIS A 115 -26.46 -0.18 7.22
C HIS A 115 -26.10 -1.56 6.70
N VAL A 116 -27.12 -2.37 6.45
CA VAL A 116 -26.99 -3.70 5.84
C VAL A 116 -27.69 -3.62 4.51
N PHE A 117 -26.93 -3.74 3.43
CA PHE A 117 -27.42 -3.65 2.07
C PHE A 117 -27.54 -5.04 1.47
N GLN A 118 -28.67 -5.34 0.87
CA GLN A 118 -28.86 -6.50 0.01
C GLN A 118 -28.96 -6.04 -1.44
N PHE A 119 -28.19 -6.68 -2.30
CA PHE A 119 -28.20 -6.45 -3.72
C PHE A 119 -28.60 -7.72 -4.46
N THR A 120 -29.29 -7.54 -5.58
CA THR A 120 -29.56 -8.61 -6.53
C THR A 120 -28.97 -8.23 -7.89
N ARG A 121 -28.29 -9.16 -8.54
CA ARG A 121 -27.73 -9.00 -9.88
C ARG A 121 -28.34 -10.03 -10.83
N PRO A 122 -29.18 -9.60 -11.79
CA PRO A 122 -29.56 -10.43 -12.92
C PRO A 122 -28.35 -10.74 -13.83
N PRO A 123 -28.41 -11.82 -14.63
CA PRO A 123 -27.35 -12.16 -15.57
C PRO A 123 -27.05 -11.01 -16.52
N ARG A 124 -25.76 -10.60 -16.57
CA ARG A 124 -25.25 -9.53 -17.46
C ARG A 124 -25.80 -8.12 -17.18
N GLU A 125 -26.42 -7.91 -16.02
CA GLU A 125 -26.91 -6.61 -15.60
C GLU A 125 -26.11 -6.04 -14.43
N THR A 126 -26.28 -4.73 -14.19
CA THR A 126 -25.76 -4.07 -13.00
C THR A 126 -26.54 -4.50 -11.76
N PRO A 127 -25.87 -4.74 -10.63
CA PRO A 127 -26.58 -4.99 -9.39
C PRO A 127 -27.48 -3.84 -8.98
N THR A 128 -28.63 -4.17 -8.42
CA THR A 128 -29.58 -3.21 -7.84
C THR A 128 -29.72 -3.45 -6.35
N LEU A 129 -29.87 -2.37 -5.59
CA LEU A 129 -30.16 -2.45 -4.15
C LEU A 129 -31.62 -2.89 -3.99
N THR A 130 -31.84 -4.03 -3.35
CA THR A 130 -33.17 -4.60 -3.14
C THR A 130 -33.68 -4.41 -1.72
N HIS A 131 -32.79 -4.38 -0.74
CA HIS A 131 -33.15 -4.16 0.65
C HIS A 131 -32.07 -3.41 1.41
N GLU A 132 -32.48 -2.60 2.38
CA GLU A 132 -31.59 -1.92 3.31
C GLU A 132 -32.16 -2.02 4.72
N THR A 133 -31.38 -2.60 5.64
CA THR A 133 -31.65 -2.60 7.07
C THR A 133 -30.78 -1.55 7.75
N PHE A 134 -31.42 -0.67 8.53
CA PHE A 134 -30.76 0.44 9.23
C PHE A 134 -31.01 0.41 10.73
N LYS A 135 -29.95 0.59 11.52
CA LYS A 135 -30.05 0.79 12.97
C LYS A 135 -29.01 1.82 13.43
N ALA A 136 -29.40 2.67 14.38
CA ALA A 136 -28.53 3.68 14.98
C ALA A 136 -28.53 3.57 16.51
N LEU A 137 -27.37 3.81 17.11
CA LEU A 137 -27.16 3.94 18.54
C LEU A 137 -26.55 5.29 18.89
N LYS A 138 -26.80 5.72 20.12
CA LYS A 138 -26.22 6.91 20.74
C LYS A 138 -25.73 6.56 22.15
N PRO A 139 -24.68 7.21 22.66
CA PRO A 139 -23.80 8.15 21.96
C PRO A 139 -22.88 7.47 20.91
N GLY A 140 -22.11 8.28 20.16
CA GLY A 140 -21.16 7.79 19.16
C GLY A 140 -19.91 7.16 19.78
N LEU A 141 -19.10 6.46 18.99
CA LEU A 141 -17.93 5.70 19.49
C LEU A 141 -16.95 6.56 20.29
N SER A 142 -16.75 7.83 19.91
CA SER A 142 -15.82 8.73 20.59
C SER A 142 -16.27 9.12 22.01
N ALA A 143 -17.55 8.99 22.34
CA ALA A 143 -18.03 9.25 23.71
C ALA A 143 -17.61 8.16 24.71
N TYR A 144 -17.13 7.01 24.21
CA TYR A 144 -16.67 5.88 25.01
C TYR A 144 -15.14 5.81 25.06
N ALA A 145 -14.43 6.93 24.84
CA ALA A 145 -12.97 6.96 24.82
C ALA A 145 -12.34 6.43 26.13
N ASP A 146 -13.00 6.67 27.25
CA ASP A 146 -12.56 6.24 28.58
C ASP A 146 -13.04 4.83 28.97
N ASP A 147 -13.96 4.21 28.19
CA ASP A 147 -14.59 2.92 28.48
C ASP A 147 -14.86 2.16 27.17
N VAL A 148 -13.82 1.50 26.64
CA VAL A 148 -13.84 0.83 25.34
C VAL A 148 -14.78 -0.39 25.34
N GLU A 149 -15.00 -0.99 26.50
CA GLU A 149 -15.87 -2.14 26.71
C GLU A 149 -17.34 -1.79 26.39
N LYS A 150 -17.82 -0.61 26.82
CA LYS A 150 -19.15 -0.10 26.44
C LYS A 150 -19.28 0.14 24.94
N SER A 151 -18.21 0.65 24.30
CA SER A 151 -18.17 0.81 22.85
C SER A 151 -18.33 -0.53 22.11
N ALA A 152 -17.62 -1.56 22.58
CA ALA A 152 -17.72 -2.91 22.03
C ALA A 152 -19.13 -3.49 22.17
N GLN A 153 -19.82 -3.24 23.28
CA GLN A 153 -21.20 -3.67 23.46
C GLN A 153 -22.15 -3.03 22.44
N GLY A 154 -22.02 -1.73 22.18
CA GLY A 154 -22.82 -1.05 21.15
C GLY A 154 -22.54 -1.59 19.73
N ILE A 155 -21.28 -1.89 19.41
CA ILE A 155 -20.94 -2.54 18.14
C ILE A 155 -21.54 -3.94 18.03
N ARG A 156 -21.55 -4.73 19.11
CA ARG A 156 -22.18 -6.07 19.13
C ARG A 156 -23.68 -5.98 18.86
N GLU A 157 -24.39 -5.05 19.50
CA GLU A 157 -25.83 -4.84 19.24
C GLU A 157 -26.10 -4.55 17.75
N LEU A 158 -25.30 -3.68 17.14
CA LEU A 158 -25.42 -3.36 15.72
C LEU A 158 -25.03 -4.55 14.81
N LEU A 159 -24.03 -5.35 15.18
CA LEU A 159 -23.67 -6.58 14.47
C LEU A 159 -24.77 -7.64 14.54
N ASP A 160 -25.48 -7.73 15.66
CA ASP A 160 -26.56 -8.70 15.82
C ASP A 160 -27.73 -8.36 14.90
N VAL A 161 -28.01 -7.07 14.64
CA VAL A 161 -28.96 -6.65 13.59
C VAL A 161 -28.53 -7.18 12.22
N ALA A 162 -27.24 -7.05 11.87
CA ALA A 162 -26.73 -7.56 10.59
C ALA A 162 -26.82 -9.08 10.48
N LYS A 163 -26.57 -9.81 11.56
CA LYS A 163 -26.70 -11.28 11.60
C LYS A 163 -28.13 -11.78 11.48
N GLN A 164 -29.11 -10.98 11.93
CA GLN A 164 -30.53 -11.30 11.78
C GLN A 164 -31.00 -11.11 10.34
N ASP A 165 -30.44 -10.12 9.63
CA ASP A 165 -30.79 -9.76 8.26
C ASP A 165 -30.12 -10.67 7.21
N ILE A 166 -28.85 -11.05 7.44
CA ILE A 166 -28.05 -11.82 6.48
C ILE A 166 -28.11 -13.31 6.82
N PRO A 167 -28.46 -14.20 5.85
CA PRO A 167 -28.42 -15.64 6.09
C PRO A 167 -27.01 -16.14 6.42
N PHE A 168 -26.92 -17.14 7.30
CA PHE A 168 -25.65 -17.65 7.84
C PHE A 168 -24.61 -17.99 6.77
N ASP A 169 -25.04 -18.58 5.65
CA ASP A 169 -24.16 -19.00 4.55
C ASP A 169 -23.44 -17.82 3.87
N PHE A 170 -24.01 -16.62 3.95
CA PHE A 170 -23.44 -15.41 3.38
C PHE A 170 -22.53 -14.64 4.34
N TRP A 171 -22.46 -15.00 5.63
CA TRP A 171 -21.68 -14.25 6.62
C TRP A 171 -20.20 -14.14 6.25
N LYS A 172 -19.60 -15.23 5.75
CA LYS A 172 -18.18 -15.25 5.35
C LYS A 172 -17.90 -14.44 4.09
N ALA A 173 -18.89 -14.33 3.20
CA ALA A 173 -18.77 -13.62 1.93
C ALA A 173 -19.12 -12.13 2.03
N THR A 174 -19.81 -11.72 3.10
CA THR A 174 -20.32 -10.37 3.25
C THR A 174 -19.21 -9.42 3.73
N PRO A 175 -18.78 -8.43 2.91
CA PRO A 175 -17.84 -7.43 3.36
C PRO A 175 -18.47 -6.53 4.43
N LEU A 176 -17.67 -6.24 5.45
CA LEU A 176 -18.02 -5.29 6.51
C LEU A 176 -16.98 -4.18 6.55
N VAL A 177 -17.45 -2.94 6.53
CA VAL A 177 -16.61 -1.75 6.62
C VAL A 177 -17.08 -0.89 7.78
N LEU A 178 -16.14 -0.38 8.58
CA LEU A 178 -16.41 0.67 9.55
C LEU A 178 -15.66 1.93 9.16
N LYS A 179 -16.38 3.05 9.08
CA LYS A 179 -15.81 4.36 8.80
C LYS A 179 -16.08 5.31 9.95
N ALA A 180 -15.01 5.83 10.52
CA ALA A 180 -15.05 6.83 11.57
C ALA A 180 -15.03 8.25 10.99
N THR A 181 -15.75 9.16 11.65
CA THR A 181 -15.85 10.57 11.24
C THR A 181 -15.01 11.48 12.14
N ALA A 182 -15.43 12.74 12.36
CA ALA A 182 -14.67 13.72 13.14
C ALA A 182 -14.47 13.30 14.61
N GLY A 183 -15.44 12.64 15.24
CA GLY A 183 -15.39 12.34 16.68
C GLY A 183 -14.16 11.55 17.10
N LEU A 184 -13.84 10.46 16.40
CA LEU A 184 -12.68 9.62 16.71
C LEU A 184 -11.33 10.26 16.34
N ARG A 185 -11.30 11.19 15.38
CA ARG A 185 -10.07 11.92 15.01
C ARG A 185 -9.61 12.90 16.08
N LEU A 186 -10.51 13.31 16.96
CA LEU A 186 -10.26 14.32 18.01
C LEU A 186 -9.87 13.70 19.35
N LEU A 187 -9.78 12.36 19.44
CA LEU A 187 -9.34 11.69 20.66
C LEU A 187 -7.82 11.86 20.85
N PRO A 188 -7.36 12.00 22.12
CA PRO A 188 -5.95 12.20 22.46
C PRO A 188 -5.07 10.95 22.26
#